data_AF-A0A212CDM7-F1
#
_entry.id   AF-A0A212CDM7-F1
#
_cell.length_a   1.000
_cell.length_b   1.000
_cell.length_c   1.000
_cell.angle_alpha   90.00
_cell.angle_beta   90.00
_cell.angle_gamma   90.00
#
_symmetry.space_group_name_H-M   'P 1'
#
loop_
_entity.id
_entity.type
_entity.pdbx_description
1 polymer ?
#
loop_
_entity_poly.entity_id
_entity_poly.type
_entity_poly.pdbx_seq_one_letter_code
_entity_poly.pdbx_strand_id
1 'polypeptide(L)'
;MTSLFEHTNKNLVKELGGKDLKPIQNPQSANKFCLLSLLRQKRRILSQFWKQPDVPVDCILTDILEPSSSVPGHFFLSPEPVVTGKFLFSDKMVQTEAAEVDVTAGLEVSASGKASQSYECSLEVQSVTISPRDWEDLQER
;
A
#
# COMPACT_ATOMS: atom_id res chain seq x y z
N MET A 1 -1.35 15.54 9.24
CA MET A 1 -2.12 15.54 7.99
C MET A 1 -1.71 14.33 7.17
N THR A 2 -2.66 13.49 6.79
CA THR A 2 -2.42 12.36 5.87
C THR A 2 -1.97 12.91 4.52
N SER A 3 -0.93 12.33 3.91
CA SER A 3 -0.50 12.79 2.59
C SER A 3 -1.58 12.47 1.54
N LEU A 4 -1.63 13.25 0.46
CA LEU A 4 -2.54 12.96 -0.66
C LEU A 4 -2.31 11.53 -1.19
N PHE A 5 -1.05 11.12 -1.34
CA PHE A 5 -0.70 9.76 -1.75
C PHE A 5 -1.25 8.67 -0.82
N GLU A 6 -1.06 8.80 0.49
CA GLU A 6 -1.57 7.84 1.47
C GLU A 6 -3.11 7.78 1.46
N HIS A 7 -3.76 8.94 1.31
CA HIS A 7 -5.21 9.00 1.21
C HIS A 7 -5.73 8.32 -0.06
N THR A 8 -5.18 8.71 -1.22
CA THR A 8 -5.53 8.15 -2.53
C THR A 8 -5.33 6.63 -2.56
N ASN A 9 -4.22 6.11 -2.03
CA ASN A 9 -4.01 4.66 -1.95
C ASN A 9 -4.99 3.94 -1.03
N LYS A 10 -5.38 4.55 0.10
CA LYS A 10 -6.43 3.98 0.97
C LYS A 10 -7.77 3.88 0.24
N ASN A 11 -8.13 4.89 -0.53
CA ASN A 11 -9.36 4.88 -1.32
C ASN A 11 -9.28 3.90 -2.48
N LEU A 12 -8.14 3.85 -3.18
CA LEU A 12 -7.87 2.87 -4.23
C LEU A 12 -8.05 1.42 -3.75
N VAL A 13 -7.46 1.08 -2.60
CA VAL A 13 -7.58 -0.27 -2.02
C VAL A 13 -9.02 -0.58 -1.60
N LYS A 14 -9.77 0.41 -1.08
CA LYS A 14 -11.19 0.23 -0.75
C LYS A 14 -12.03 -0.04 -2.00
N GLU A 15 -11.79 0.69 -3.09
CA GLU A 15 -12.50 0.52 -4.36
C GLU A 15 -12.20 -0.85 -4.99
N LEU A 16 -10.95 -1.30 -4.94
CA LEU A 16 -10.55 -2.62 -5.41
C LEU A 16 -11.16 -3.78 -4.60
N GLY A 17 -11.65 -3.54 -3.38
CA GLY A 17 -12.41 -4.52 -2.60
C GLY A 17 -11.63 -5.76 -2.12
N GLY A 18 -10.31 -5.82 -2.31
CA GLY A 18 -9.48 -6.94 -1.92
C GLY A 18 -9.18 -6.95 -0.41
N LYS A 19 -9.57 -8.02 0.29
CA LYS A 19 -9.34 -8.17 1.75
C LYS A 19 -7.85 -8.17 2.14
N ASP A 20 -6.99 -8.59 1.22
CA ASP A 20 -5.55 -8.75 1.45
C ASP A 20 -4.73 -7.57 0.91
N LEU A 21 -5.35 -6.66 0.16
CA LEU A 21 -4.68 -5.47 -0.36
C LEU A 21 -4.39 -4.51 0.79
N LYS A 22 -3.15 -4.04 0.88
CA LYS A 22 -2.70 -3.07 1.86
C LYS A 22 -2.21 -1.80 1.16
N PRO A 23 -2.66 -0.61 1.56
CA PRO A 23 -2.24 0.62 0.93
C PRO A 23 -0.79 0.97 1.31
N ILE A 24 0.01 1.36 0.32
CA ILE A 24 1.37 1.89 0.54
C ILE A 24 1.26 3.33 1.04
N GLN A 25 1.98 3.65 2.11
CA GLN A 25 1.89 4.96 2.77
C GLN A 25 2.83 6.01 2.18
N ASN A 26 4.02 5.61 1.70
CA ASN A 26 5.04 6.53 1.21
C ASN A 26 5.47 6.15 -0.23
N PRO A 27 5.40 7.09 -1.19
CA PRO A 27 5.83 6.83 -2.57
C PRO A 27 7.31 6.47 -2.68
N GLN A 28 8.17 7.01 -1.82
CA GLN A 28 9.61 6.71 -1.83
C GLN A 28 9.92 5.27 -1.44
N SER A 29 9.02 4.63 -0.67
CA SER A 29 9.16 3.23 -0.29
C SER A 29 8.51 2.26 -1.27
N ALA A 30 7.77 2.76 -2.27
CA ALA A 30 6.98 1.92 -3.17
C ALA A 30 7.84 0.94 -3.98
N ASN A 31 9.06 1.35 -4.36
CA ASN A 31 10.02 0.50 -5.05
C ASN A 31 10.48 -0.72 -4.22
N LYS A 32 10.26 -0.71 -2.90
CA LYS A 32 10.57 -1.83 -2.02
C LYS A 32 9.44 -2.86 -1.91
N PHE A 33 8.24 -2.52 -2.38
CA PHE A 33 7.07 -3.40 -2.41
C PHE A 33 6.86 -3.94 -3.83
N CYS A 34 7.83 -4.71 -4.30
CA CYS A 34 7.80 -5.35 -5.62
C CYS A 34 7.44 -6.84 -5.50
N LEU A 35 7.15 -7.48 -6.63
CA LEU A 35 6.99 -8.94 -6.66
C LEU A 35 8.23 -9.62 -6.06
N LEU A 36 8.01 -10.71 -5.32
CA LEU A 36 9.05 -11.48 -4.61
C LEU A 36 9.77 -10.73 -3.47
N SER A 37 9.47 -9.45 -3.23
CA SER A 37 10.06 -8.71 -2.12
C SER A 37 9.60 -9.28 -0.78
N LEU A 38 10.54 -9.43 0.15
CA LEU A 38 10.24 -9.94 1.47
C LEU A 38 9.82 -8.81 2.40
N LEU A 39 8.72 -9.02 3.11
CA LEU A 39 8.18 -8.05 4.05
C LEU A 39 8.21 -8.62 5.47
N ARG A 40 8.72 -7.84 6.40
CA ARG A 40 8.67 -8.15 7.82
C ARG A 40 7.41 -7.54 8.42
N GLN A 41 6.49 -8.40 8.83
CA GLN A 41 5.35 -7.96 9.62
C GLN A 41 5.79 -7.68 11.06
N LYS A 42 5.57 -6.46 11.55
CA LYS A 42 5.80 -6.15 12.98
C LYS A 42 4.72 -6.85 13.82
N ARG A 43 5.17 -7.45 14.94
CA ARG A 43 4.31 -8.22 15.84
C ARG A 43 3.22 -7.30 16.41
N ARG A 44 1.96 -7.75 16.38
CA ARG A 44 0.81 -7.02 16.96
C ARG A 44 0.92 -7.05 18.48
N ILE A 45 1.59 -6.08 19.07
CA ILE A 45 1.78 -6.05 20.53
C ILE A 45 0.72 -5.17 21.22
N LEU A 46 0.09 -4.19 20.53
CA LEU A 46 -0.59 -3.10 21.26
C LEU A 46 -2.02 -2.68 20.86
N SER A 47 -2.64 -3.15 19.75
CA SER A 47 -4.07 -2.82 19.49
C SER A 47 -4.66 -3.56 18.28
N GLN A 48 -5.95 -3.93 18.35
CA GLN A 48 -6.74 -4.33 17.17
C GLN A 48 -7.07 -3.14 16.25
N PHE A 49 -7.12 -1.93 16.80
CA PHE A 49 -7.41 -0.69 16.07
C PHE A 49 -6.20 -0.13 15.33
N TRP A 50 -4.98 -0.50 15.74
CA TRP A 50 -3.73 0.01 15.17
C TRP A 50 -2.88 -1.15 14.63
N LYS A 51 -3.11 -1.51 13.36
CA LYS A 51 -2.25 -2.47 12.65
C LYS A 51 -1.02 -1.73 12.13
N GLN A 52 0.17 -2.12 12.56
CA GLN A 52 1.41 -1.57 12.00
C GLN A 52 1.57 -2.02 10.53
N PRO A 53 2.06 -1.13 9.64
CA PRO A 53 2.34 -1.49 8.26
C PRO A 53 3.50 -2.50 8.20
N ASP A 54 3.51 -3.29 7.13
CA ASP A 54 4.62 -4.21 6.87
C ASP A 54 5.88 -3.40 6.52
N VAL A 55 7.03 -3.89 6.99
CA VAL A 55 8.31 -3.23 6.76
C VAL A 55 9.06 -3.99 5.67
N PRO A 56 9.45 -3.35 4.55
CA PRO A 56 10.21 -4.02 3.52
C PRO A 56 11.59 -4.43 4.04
N VAL A 57 12.03 -5.62 3.65
CA VAL A 57 13.38 -6.10 3.83
C VAL A 57 14.14 -5.85 2.53
N ASP A 58 15.41 -5.45 2.62
CA ASP A 58 16.24 -5.20 1.44
C ASP A 58 16.80 -6.52 0.84
N CYS A 59 15.91 -7.49 0.61
CA CYS A 59 16.20 -8.75 -0.09
C CYS A 59 14.93 -9.30 -0.79
N ILE A 60 15.14 -10.04 -1.88
CA ILE A 60 14.07 -10.72 -2.63
C ILE A 60 14.13 -12.22 -2.40
N LEU A 61 13.01 -12.93 -2.63
CA LEU A 61 12.91 -14.36 -2.37
C LEU A 61 14.01 -15.18 -3.10
N THR A 62 14.35 -14.79 -4.33
CA THR A 62 15.41 -15.45 -5.12
C THR A 62 16.81 -15.29 -4.55
N ASP A 63 17.03 -14.33 -3.65
CA ASP A 63 18.33 -14.17 -2.96
C ASP A 63 18.51 -15.23 -1.86
N ILE A 64 17.42 -15.86 -1.41
CA ILE A 64 17.42 -16.86 -0.32
C ILE A 64 17.35 -18.29 -0.86
N LEU A 65 16.66 -18.48 -1.99
CA LEU A 65 16.52 -19.80 -2.61
C LEU A 65 17.87 -20.26 -3.20
N GLU A 66 18.14 -21.55 -3.11
CA GLU A 66 19.34 -22.12 -3.73
C GLU A 66 19.22 -21.96 -5.27
N PRO A 67 20.30 -21.60 -5.98
CA PRO A 67 20.27 -21.53 -7.43
C PRO A 67 19.91 -22.91 -7.99
N SER A 68 18.91 -22.99 -8.86
CA SER A 68 18.50 -24.25 -9.48
C SER A 68 19.70 -24.95 -10.13
N SER A 69 19.94 -26.22 -9.79
CA SER A 69 20.97 -27.05 -10.42
C SER A 69 20.73 -27.11 -11.92
N SER A 70 21.69 -26.62 -12.69
CA SER A 70 21.63 -26.46 -14.14
C SER A 70 21.34 -27.78 -14.86
N VAL A 71 20.16 -27.93 -15.46
CA VAL A 71 19.97 -28.80 -16.63
C VAL A 71 20.18 -27.94 -17.87
N PRO A 72 21.12 -28.27 -18.77
CA PRO A 72 21.37 -27.48 -19.98
C PRO A 72 20.12 -27.53 -20.87
N GLY A 73 19.38 -26.41 -20.97
CA GLY A 73 18.23 -26.28 -21.87
C GLY A 73 17.04 -25.50 -21.30
N HIS A 74 16.93 -25.35 -19.97
CA HIS A 74 15.94 -24.49 -19.35
C HIS A 74 16.62 -23.18 -18.93
N PHE A 75 16.60 -22.17 -19.80
CA PHE A 75 17.03 -20.83 -19.45
C PHE A 75 16.21 -20.35 -18.25
N PHE A 76 16.91 -19.90 -17.20
CA PHE A 76 16.43 -19.26 -15.99
C PHE A 76 15.11 -18.50 -16.16
N LEU A 77 14.00 -19.15 -15.81
CA LEU A 77 12.72 -18.47 -15.67
C LEU A 77 12.75 -17.78 -14.31
N SER A 78 13.19 -16.52 -14.32
CA SER A 78 12.65 -15.56 -13.36
C SER A 78 11.14 -15.54 -13.58
N PRO A 79 10.30 -15.63 -12.54
CA PRO A 79 8.85 -15.63 -12.70
C PRO A 79 8.43 -14.47 -13.60
N GLU A 80 7.76 -14.75 -14.71
CA GLU A 80 7.31 -13.69 -15.60
C GLU A 80 6.09 -13.01 -14.96
N PRO A 81 6.15 -11.69 -14.71
CA PRO A 81 5.04 -10.98 -14.11
C PRO A 81 3.85 -10.97 -15.08
N VAL A 82 2.73 -11.52 -14.63
CA VAL A 82 1.46 -11.44 -15.35
C VAL A 82 0.78 -10.13 -15.00
N VAL A 83 0.65 -9.25 -15.99
CA VAL A 83 -0.09 -7.99 -15.84
C VAL A 83 -1.56 -8.23 -16.17
N THR A 84 -2.44 -7.95 -15.21
CA THR A 84 -3.88 -8.18 -15.34
C THR A 84 -4.67 -6.90 -15.08
N GLY A 85 -5.56 -6.59 -16.02
CA GLY A 85 -6.56 -5.54 -15.88
C GLY A 85 -5.98 -4.13 -15.92
N LYS A 86 -6.57 -3.27 -16.75
CA LYS A 86 -6.39 -1.82 -16.66
C LYS A 86 -7.68 -1.26 -16.09
N PHE A 87 -7.60 -0.54 -14.98
CA PHE A 87 -8.76 0.13 -14.42
C PHE A 87 -8.46 1.60 -14.21
N LEU A 88 -9.46 2.42 -14.47
CA LEU A 88 -9.40 3.86 -14.25
C LEU A 88 -9.99 4.16 -12.88
N PHE A 89 -9.16 4.72 -12.01
CA PHE A 89 -9.52 5.16 -10.67
C PHE A 89 -9.64 6.67 -10.64
N SER A 90 -10.65 7.20 -9.94
CA SER A 90 -10.80 8.64 -9.72
C SER A 90 -11.20 8.92 -8.27
N ASP A 91 -10.44 9.79 -7.61
CA ASP A 91 -10.66 10.19 -6.21
C ASP A 91 -10.88 11.70 -6.15
N LYS A 92 -11.99 12.11 -5.55
CA LYS A 92 -12.33 13.51 -5.33
C LYS A 92 -12.74 13.69 -3.89
N MET A 93 -12.18 14.70 -3.23
CA MET A 93 -12.52 15.04 -1.87
C MET A 93 -12.68 16.53 -1.73
N VAL A 94 -13.76 16.93 -1.07
CA VAL A 94 -14.00 18.30 -0.61
C VAL A 94 -14.47 18.18 0.83
N GLN A 95 -13.64 18.60 1.77
CA GLN A 95 -13.93 18.57 3.20
C GLN A 95 -13.87 20.00 3.74
N THR A 96 -14.89 20.39 4.50
CA THR A 96 -14.92 21.66 5.22
C THR A 96 -15.32 21.37 6.65
N GLU A 97 -14.45 21.72 7.59
CA GLU A 97 -14.64 21.53 9.02
C GLU A 97 -14.70 22.91 9.68
N ALA A 98 -15.63 23.08 10.60
CA ALA A 98 -15.73 24.28 11.44
C ALA A 98 -15.83 23.83 12.90
N ALA A 99 -15.06 24.47 13.77
CA ALA A 99 -15.07 24.21 15.19
C ALA A 99 -15.12 25.53 15.94
N GLU A 100 -15.94 25.57 16.97
CA GLU A 100 -16.12 26.72 17.86
C GLU A 100 -15.99 26.24 19.30
N VAL A 101 -15.22 26.97 20.10
CA VAL A 101 -15.01 26.70 21.51
C VAL A 101 -15.26 28.00 22.26
N ASP A 102 -16.15 27.92 23.24
CA ASP A 102 -16.43 29.02 24.16
C ASP A 102 -16.03 28.62 25.58
N VAL A 103 -15.35 29.54 26.28
CA VAL A 103 -14.88 29.33 27.65
C VAL A 103 -15.35 30.49 28.51
N THR A 104 -16.19 30.18 29.49
CA THR A 104 -16.69 31.16 30.47
C THR A 104 -16.12 30.85 31.86
N ALA A 105 -15.02 31.50 32.24
CA ALA A 105 -14.43 31.42 33.57
C ALA A 105 -13.88 32.78 34.00
N GLY A 106 -14.77 33.69 34.44
CA GLY A 106 -14.41 35.05 34.87
C GLY A 106 -14.12 36.04 33.74
N LEU A 107 -13.84 35.55 32.53
CA LEU A 107 -13.75 36.28 31.27
C LEU A 107 -14.34 35.39 30.17
N GLU A 108 -15.19 35.93 29.30
CA GLU A 108 -15.74 35.23 28.14
C GLU A 108 -14.72 35.27 27.01
N VAL A 109 -14.26 34.10 26.57
CA VAL A 109 -13.32 33.96 25.45
C VAL A 109 -13.87 32.92 24.49
N SER A 110 -14.21 33.36 23.29
CA SER A 110 -14.63 32.50 22.19
C SER A 110 -13.51 32.37 21.14
N ALA A 111 -13.36 31.17 20.60
CA ALA A 111 -12.46 30.87 19.50
C ALA A 111 -13.22 30.08 18.43
N SER A 112 -13.21 30.58 17.20
CA SER A 112 -13.82 29.91 16.04
C SER A 112 -12.77 29.67 14.97
N GLY A 113 -12.76 28.46 14.41
CA GLY A 113 -11.83 28.05 13.36
C GLY A 113 -12.56 27.30 12.25
N LYS A 114 -12.24 27.63 11.00
CA LYS A 114 -12.72 26.92 9.81
C LYS A 114 -11.54 26.42 9.00
N ALA A 115 -11.57 25.14 8.63
CA ALA A 115 -10.58 24.50 7.79
C ALA A 115 -11.29 23.90 6.56
N SER A 116 -10.72 24.08 5.38
CA SER A 116 -11.23 23.47 4.15
C SER A 116 -10.09 22.82 3.36
N GLN A 117 -10.34 21.63 2.84
CA GLN A 117 -9.42 20.87 2.00
C GLN A 117 -10.17 20.36 0.77
N SER A 118 -9.59 20.49 -0.42
CA SER A 118 -10.11 19.88 -1.63
C SER A 118 -8.99 19.31 -2.50
N TYR A 119 -9.26 18.20 -3.18
CA TYR A 119 -8.42 17.67 -4.26
C TYR A 119 -9.21 16.76 -5.21
N GLU A 120 -8.63 16.52 -6.37
CA GLU A 120 -9.12 15.58 -7.39
C GLU A 120 -7.92 14.87 -8.03
N CYS A 121 -8.02 13.56 -8.26
CA CYS A 121 -7.04 12.79 -9.03
C CYS A 121 -7.72 11.71 -9.89
N SER A 122 -7.08 11.38 -11.01
CA SER A 122 -7.49 10.29 -11.90
C SER A 122 -6.25 9.48 -12.29
N LEU A 123 -6.28 8.18 -12.07
CA LEU A 123 -5.14 7.27 -12.22
C LEU A 123 -5.55 6.04 -13.04
N GLU A 124 -4.70 5.63 -13.99
CA GLU A 124 -4.78 4.29 -14.57
C GLU A 124 -3.95 3.35 -13.69
N VAL A 125 -4.54 2.24 -13.28
CA VAL A 125 -3.91 1.28 -12.38
C VAL A 125 -3.99 -0.12 -12.97
N GLN A 126 -2.94 -0.90 -12.72
CA GLN A 126 -2.78 -2.26 -13.22
C GLN A 126 -2.38 -3.19 -12.08
N SER A 127 -2.86 -4.43 -12.12
CA SER A 127 -2.43 -5.47 -11.21
C SER A 127 -1.27 -6.25 -11.82
N VAL A 128 -0.26 -6.56 -11.02
CA VAL A 128 0.87 -7.38 -11.44
C VAL A 128 0.98 -8.55 -10.46
N THR A 129 0.96 -9.77 -10.98
CA THR A 129 0.93 -11.01 -10.19
C THR A 129 1.90 -12.04 -10.74
N ILE A 130 2.29 -13.01 -9.91
CA ILE A 130 3.06 -14.19 -10.36
C ILE A 130 2.07 -15.29 -10.73
N SER A 131 2.34 -16.03 -11.80
CA SER A 131 1.47 -17.13 -12.20
C SER A 131 1.55 -18.29 -11.19
N PRO A 132 0.47 -19.06 -10.97
CA PRO A 132 0.52 -20.22 -10.07
C PRO A 132 1.62 -21.24 -10.43
N ARG A 133 1.88 -21.43 -11.73
CA ARG A 133 2.93 -22.33 -12.22
C ARG A 133 4.33 -21.86 -11.80
N ASP A 134 4.62 -20.58 -11.96
CA ASP A 134 5.91 -20.03 -11.51
C ASP A 134 6.07 -20.12 -9.97
N TRP A 135 4.97 -20.21 -9.23
CA TRP A 135 4.98 -20.41 -7.79
C TRP A 135 5.33 -21.85 -7.40
N GLU A 136 4.80 -22.83 -8.12
CA GLU A 136 5.18 -24.25 -7.99
C GLU A 136 6.67 -24.44 -8.31
N ASP A 137 7.15 -23.85 -9.41
CA ASP A 137 8.55 -23.93 -9.82
C ASP A 137 9.54 -23.26 -8.85
N LEU A 138 9.08 -22.26 -8.09
CA LEU A 138 9.90 -21.64 -7.03
C LEU A 138 9.90 -22.45 -5.75
N GLN A 139 8.84 -23.22 -5.47
CA GLN A 139 8.72 -24.06 -4.28
C GLN A 139 9.57 -25.33 -4.38
N GLU A 140 9.76 -25.88 -5.58
CA GLU A 140 10.57 -27.07 -5.83
C GLU A 140 12.10 -26.80 -5.81
N ARG A 141 12.53 -25.60 -5.40
CA ARG A 141 13.94 -25.19 -5.33
C ARG A 141 14.51 -25.27 -3.92
#